data_AF-A0A1F9Z7U6-F1
#
_entry.id   AF-A0A1F9Z7U6-F1
#
_cell.length_a   1.000
_cell.length_b   1.000
_cell.length_c   1.000
_cell.angle_alpha   90.00
_cell.angle_beta   90.00
_cell.angle_gamma   90.00
#
_symmetry.space_group_name_H-M   'P 1'
#
loop_
_entity.id
_entity.type
_entity.pdbx_description
1 polymer ?
#
loop_
_entity_poly.entity_id
_entity_poly.type
_entity_poly.pdbx_seq_one_letter_code
_entity_poly.pdbx_strand_id
1 'polypeptide(L)'
;MTVVDTLLVRVDASPEIGLGHGMRCLALAQGWKDAGGDVCFALAESLPAFEQRLKRERFEIVPLPVRPGTAEDASRTAAVARERQAPWVVVDGYRFGPAYQRTVKESGTRLLIFDDRGHAGDYSADLVLNQNISARPETYSRRASHTRLLLGPRYVMLQRNFRMRRPAKRKAPPIGRKFLVTIGGVDAHNVTLNVIRVLERTSIDSLEGRIVLGGGNPHLESLEAAVRASPGRLRLERDPPDMSELMAWADLAIGASGTTSWELAYMGVPSLLIATADNQREVAESLDRAGMAKSLGWHEALTESRLTEALREIAESRPMREEMSRRGRELVDGQGVPRVLAEMKASLLALRPVTERDARLLWEWANDRSVRSVSFTPDSIPWENHVKWFEAKRKDPNCRFYLAVDPLGVPLGQIRFDAQGEAAEVSVSLDARFRSRGYGSALILAGSRKVFDESRVKLLHAYVKEGNEASVRAFVRAGYQHAGLASVRGQQAIHLVLRKETPA
;
A
#
# COMPACT_ATOMS: atom_id res chain seq x y z
N MET A 1 -14.06 25.91 -4.60
CA MET A 1 -12.70 25.61 -4.09
C MET A 1 -12.72 24.17 -3.60
N THR A 2 -11.84 23.29 -4.09
CA THR A 2 -11.68 21.97 -3.47
C THR A 2 -10.85 22.16 -2.21
N VAL A 3 -11.38 21.77 -1.05
CA VAL A 3 -10.59 21.70 0.19
C VAL A 3 -9.40 20.77 -0.06
N VAL A 4 -8.21 21.22 0.33
CA VAL A 4 -7.02 20.37 0.32
C VAL A 4 -7.02 19.67 1.67
N ASP A 5 -7.27 18.37 1.67
CA ASP A 5 -7.30 17.57 2.89
C ASP A 5 -5.86 17.30 3.37
N THR A 6 -5.55 17.69 4.61
CA THR A 6 -4.25 17.41 5.22
C THR A 6 -4.25 16.04 5.90
N LEU A 7 -3.33 15.15 5.53
CA LEU A 7 -3.06 13.93 6.27
C LEU A 7 -2.05 14.19 7.39
N LEU A 8 -2.40 13.91 8.64
CA LEU A 8 -1.42 13.89 9.72
C LEU A 8 -0.82 12.48 9.87
N VAL A 9 0.49 12.39 9.88
CA VAL A 9 1.23 11.14 10.07
C VAL A 9 2.06 11.24 11.35
N ARG A 10 1.69 10.48 12.38
CA ARG A 10 2.46 10.34 13.62
C ARG A 10 3.30 9.06 13.56
N VAL A 11 4.60 9.23 13.49
CA VAL A 11 5.57 8.12 13.44
C VAL A 11 6.87 8.58 14.07
N ASP A 12 7.65 7.64 14.59
CA ASP A 12 8.99 7.91 15.12
C ASP A 12 10.04 7.06 14.40
N ALA A 13 11.27 7.55 14.38
CA ALA A 13 12.44 6.82 13.93
C ALA A 13 13.61 7.10 14.87
N SER A 14 14.24 6.04 15.37
CA SER A 14 15.43 6.11 16.22
C SER A 14 16.37 4.96 15.85
N PRO A 15 17.61 4.89 16.38
CA PRO A 15 18.46 3.71 16.20
C PRO A 15 17.81 2.41 16.69
N GLU A 16 17.02 2.48 17.76
CA GLU A 16 16.32 1.33 18.35
C GLU A 16 15.07 0.95 17.55
N ILE A 17 14.32 1.94 17.06
CA ILE A 17 13.09 1.73 16.28
C ILE A 17 13.41 1.34 14.83
N GLY A 18 14.51 1.86 14.28
CA GLY A 18 14.85 1.80 12.87
C GLY A 18 13.99 2.72 11.99
N LEU A 19 14.06 2.52 10.67
CA LEU A 19 13.37 3.34 9.67
C LEU A 19 12.10 2.69 9.09
N GLY A 20 11.81 1.43 9.42
CA GLY A 20 10.76 0.64 8.77
C GLY A 20 9.37 1.31 8.82
N HIS A 21 8.97 1.75 10.02
CA HIS A 21 7.72 2.49 10.25
C HIS A 21 7.67 3.79 9.41
N GLY A 22 8.71 4.60 9.50
CA GLY A 22 8.83 5.84 8.74
C GLY A 22 8.72 5.66 7.22
N MET A 23 9.36 4.62 6.66
CA MET A 23 9.34 4.39 5.21
C MET A 23 7.99 3.90 4.68
N ARG A 24 7.24 3.08 5.44
CA ARG A 24 5.88 2.67 5.03
C ARG A 24 4.86 3.80 5.19
N CYS A 25 5.00 4.62 6.22
CA CYS A 25 4.27 5.88 6.36
C CYS A 25 4.56 6.85 5.22
N LEU A 26 5.83 6.99 4.82
CA LEU A 26 6.24 7.80 3.67
C LEU A 26 5.57 7.33 2.37
N ALA A 27 5.45 6.03 2.13
CA ALA A 27 4.78 5.50 0.95
C ALA A 27 3.29 5.91 0.88
N LEU A 28 2.58 5.85 2.01
CA LEU A 28 1.20 6.32 2.11
C LEU A 28 1.10 7.84 1.91
N ALA A 29 1.98 8.61 2.56
CA ALA A 29 2.06 10.07 2.42
C ALA A 29 2.31 10.52 0.98
N GLN A 30 3.25 9.87 0.27
CA GLN A 30 3.48 10.11 -1.15
C GLN A 30 2.21 9.87 -1.96
N GLY A 31 1.48 8.78 -1.68
CA GLY A 31 0.21 8.49 -2.34
C GLY A 31 -0.87 9.53 -2.08
N TRP A 32 -1.00 10.01 -0.83
CA TRP A 32 -1.95 11.05 -0.47
C TRP A 32 -1.65 12.37 -1.19
N LYS A 33 -0.37 12.76 -1.25
CA LYS A 33 0.11 13.93 -1.97
C LYS A 33 -0.09 13.82 -3.48
N ASP A 34 0.21 12.65 -4.06
CA ASP A 34 -0.06 12.35 -5.48
C ASP A 34 -1.56 12.48 -5.82
N ALA A 35 -2.44 12.25 -4.82
CA ALA A 35 -3.89 12.40 -4.94
C ALA A 35 -4.40 13.83 -4.68
N GLY A 36 -3.49 14.80 -4.55
CA GLY A 36 -3.79 16.23 -4.39
C GLY A 36 -4.08 16.70 -2.98
N GLY A 37 -3.77 15.89 -1.95
CA GLY A 37 -3.86 16.30 -0.55
C GLY A 37 -2.51 16.82 0.00
N ASP A 38 -2.55 17.45 1.16
CA ASP A 38 -1.35 17.86 1.90
C ASP A 38 -0.98 16.84 2.97
N VAL A 39 0.26 16.86 3.44
CA VAL A 39 0.73 15.92 4.48
C VAL A 39 1.64 16.63 5.48
N CYS A 40 1.39 16.35 6.75
CA CYS A 40 2.19 16.77 7.90
C CYS A 40 2.69 15.54 8.65
N PHE A 41 3.97 15.51 9.01
CA PHE A 41 4.57 14.49 9.87
C PHE A 41 4.78 15.04 11.28
N ALA A 42 4.22 14.38 12.29
CA ALA A 42 4.47 14.68 13.69
C ALA A 42 5.49 13.67 14.25
N LEU A 43 6.65 14.15 14.69
CA LEU A 43 7.78 13.31 15.12
C LEU A 43 8.18 13.68 16.54
N ALA A 44 8.23 12.70 17.44
CA ALA A 44 8.77 12.88 18.79
C ALA A 44 10.22 12.42 18.87
N GLU A 45 10.55 11.31 18.18
CA GLU A 45 11.91 10.83 17.96
C GLU A 45 12.15 10.72 16.44
N SER A 46 13.28 11.21 15.95
CA SER A 46 13.61 11.16 14.51
C SER A 46 15.10 10.98 14.26
N LEU A 47 15.42 10.42 13.09
CA LEU A 47 16.78 10.32 12.56
C LEU A 47 17.01 11.44 11.52
N PRO A 48 18.19 12.09 11.50
CA PRO A 48 18.49 13.15 10.53
C PRO A 48 18.27 12.74 9.06
N ALA A 49 18.63 11.51 8.69
CA ALA A 49 18.41 10.98 7.35
C ALA A 49 16.92 10.87 7.00
N PHE A 50 16.07 10.52 7.97
CA PHE A 50 14.62 10.45 7.77
C PHE A 50 14.02 11.84 7.57
N GLU A 51 14.38 12.82 8.40
CA GLU A 51 13.93 14.21 8.20
C GLU A 51 14.36 14.78 6.84
N GLN A 52 15.61 14.53 6.44
CA GLN A 52 16.09 14.97 5.12
C GLN A 52 15.27 14.33 4.00
N ARG A 53 14.89 13.06 4.14
CA ARG A 53 14.02 12.38 3.18
C ARG A 53 12.63 13.04 3.12
N LEU A 54 12.02 13.35 4.26
CA LEU A 54 10.73 14.05 4.33
C LEU A 54 10.80 15.46 3.72
N LYS A 55 11.87 16.21 4.01
CA LYS A 55 12.12 17.55 3.46
C LYS A 55 12.28 17.53 1.93
N ARG A 56 12.95 16.53 1.36
CA ARG A 56 13.08 16.36 -0.11
C ARG A 56 11.73 16.14 -0.80
N GLU A 57 10.80 15.48 -0.13
CA GLU A 57 9.42 15.31 -0.60
C GLU A 57 8.53 16.54 -0.33
N ARG A 58 9.08 17.58 0.33
CA ARG A 58 8.37 18.80 0.73
C ARG A 58 7.17 18.49 1.62
N PHE A 59 7.36 17.65 2.63
CA PHE A 59 6.40 17.43 3.69
C PHE A 59 6.67 18.38 4.86
N GLU A 60 5.60 18.86 5.49
CA GLU A 60 5.70 19.58 6.76
C GLU A 60 6.16 18.61 7.85
N ILE A 61 7.06 19.06 8.73
CA ILE A 61 7.50 18.30 9.90
C ILE A 61 7.19 19.14 11.14
N VAL A 62 6.42 18.57 12.05
CA VAL A 62 6.06 19.14 13.35
C VAL A 62 6.79 18.34 14.43
N PRO A 63 7.80 18.91 15.10
CA PRO A 63 8.44 18.25 16.24
C PRO A 63 7.48 18.21 17.43
N LEU A 64 7.42 17.07 18.12
CA LEU A 64 6.65 16.85 19.33
C LEU A 64 7.61 16.59 20.50
N PRO A 65 7.89 17.58 21.37
CA PRO A 65 8.82 17.40 22.49
C PRO A 65 8.15 16.61 23.63
N VAL A 66 7.82 15.35 23.37
CA VAL A 66 7.09 14.44 24.24
C VAL A 66 7.70 13.05 24.17
N ARG A 67 7.42 12.20 25.17
CA ARG A 67 7.77 10.79 25.06
C ARG A 67 6.74 10.05 24.18
N PRO A 68 7.16 9.28 23.17
CA PRO A 68 6.23 8.56 22.29
C PRO A 68 5.24 7.65 23.00
N GLY A 69 3.98 7.68 22.57
CA GLY A 69 2.90 6.81 23.06
C GLY A 69 2.28 7.21 24.39
N THR A 70 2.75 8.29 25.02
CA THR A 70 2.18 8.81 26.28
C THR A 70 0.84 9.52 26.06
N ALA A 71 0.12 9.79 27.15
CA ALA A 71 -1.11 10.58 27.11
C ALA A 71 -0.87 12.03 26.62
N GLU A 72 0.30 12.60 26.94
CA GLU A 72 0.72 13.90 26.43
C GLU A 72 0.94 13.85 24.92
N ASP A 73 1.64 12.83 24.40
CA ASP A 73 1.81 12.62 22.95
C ASP A 73 0.46 12.50 22.23
N ALA A 74 -0.48 11.72 22.79
CA ALA A 74 -1.82 11.59 22.22
C ALA A 74 -2.54 12.95 22.14
N SER A 75 -2.48 13.72 23.22
CA SER A 75 -3.12 15.04 23.33
C SER A 75 -2.50 16.05 22.36
N ARG A 76 -1.17 16.05 22.21
CA ARG A 76 -0.45 16.92 21.28
C ARG A 76 -0.70 16.53 19.83
N THR A 77 -0.68 15.24 19.52
CA THR A 77 -1.03 14.73 18.18
C THR A 77 -2.45 15.13 17.79
N ALA A 78 -3.42 14.97 18.71
CA ALA A 78 -4.79 15.42 18.50
C ALA A 78 -4.90 16.94 18.29
N ALA A 79 -4.09 17.74 19.01
CA ALA A 79 -4.05 19.19 18.83
C ALA A 79 -3.54 19.59 17.43
N VAL A 80 -2.44 18.98 16.97
CA VAL A 80 -1.91 19.22 15.61
C VAL A 80 -2.93 18.81 14.55
N ALA A 81 -3.62 17.69 14.74
CA ALA A 81 -4.66 17.23 13.81
C ALA A 81 -5.79 18.26 13.68
N ARG A 82 -6.26 18.82 14.80
CA ARG A 82 -7.27 19.89 14.79
C ARG A 82 -6.77 21.18 14.14
N GLU A 83 -5.55 21.60 14.46
CA GLU A 83 -4.94 22.82 13.90
C GLU A 83 -4.81 22.76 12.38
N ARG A 84 -4.49 21.57 11.84
CA ARG A 84 -4.38 21.32 10.40
C ARG A 84 -5.70 20.87 9.75
N GLN A 85 -6.79 20.82 10.53
CA GLN A 85 -8.09 20.30 10.10
C GLN A 85 -7.99 18.93 9.40
N ALA A 86 -7.10 18.07 9.90
CA ALA A 86 -6.77 16.81 9.27
C ALA A 86 -7.93 15.81 9.41
N PRO A 87 -8.58 15.35 8.32
CA PRO A 87 -9.64 14.34 8.42
C PRO A 87 -9.12 12.97 8.89
N TRP A 88 -7.82 12.73 8.72
CA TRP A 88 -7.15 11.48 9.08
C TRP A 88 -5.88 11.73 9.87
N VAL A 89 -5.71 10.95 10.93
CA VAL A 89 -4.43 10.70 11.59
C VAL A 89 -4.00 9.27 11.29
N VAL A 90 -2.78 9.10 10.80
CA VAL A 90 -2.11 7.82 10.63
C VAL A 90 -1.09 7.68 11.73
N VAL A 91 -1.10 6.56 12.43
CA VAL A 91 -0.18 6.27 13.52
C VAL A 91 0.52 4.93 13.27
N ASP A 92 1.83 4.89 13.48
CA ASP A 92 2.64 3.70 13.24
C ASP A 92 3.74 3.51 14.30
N GLY A 93 3.60 2.46 15.12
CA GLY A 93 4.59 2.08 16.11
C GLY A 93 4.02 1.29 17.29
N TYR A 94 4.88 0.59 18.01
CA TYR A 94 4.46 -0.32 19.09
C TYR A 94 4.04 0.39 20.40
N ARG A 95 4.32 1.69 20.53
CA ARG A 95 4.04 2.46 21.74
C ARG A 95 2.63 3.06 21.77
N PHE A 96 1.87 3.02 20.67
CA PHE A 96 0.57 3.68 20.52
C PHE A 96 -0.60 2.78 20.98
N GLY A 97 -0.70 2.58 22.29
CA GLY A 97 -1.69 1.70 22.92
C GLY A 97 -3.13 2.24 22.94
N PRO A 98 -4.08 1.50 23.58
CA PRO A 98 -5.52 1.80 23.52
C PRO A 98 -5.90 3.19 24.05
N ALA A 99 -5.25 3.66 25.11
CA ALA A 99 -5.51 4.99 25.67
C ALA A 99 -5.14 6.09 24.67
N TYR A 100 -4.00 5.96 24.00
CA TYR A 100 -3.55 6.87 22.95
C TYR A 100 -4.57 6.94 21.81
N GLN A 101 -4.99 5.76 21.31
CA GLN A 101 -5.93 5.65 20.20
C GLN A 101 -7.28 6.32 20.53
N ARG A 102 -7.81 6.10 21.75
CA ARG A 102 -9.04 6.75 22.23
C ARG A 102 -8.93 8.26 22.27
N THR A 103 -7.87 8.81 22.85
CA THR A 103 -7.65 10.26 22.92
C THR A 103 -7.59 10.91 21.53
N VAL A 104 -6.93 10.28 20.55
CA VAL A 104 -6.92 10.79 19.17
C VAL A 104 -8.31 10.70 18.56
N LYS A 105 -9.05 9.60 18.73
CA LYS A 105 -10.42 9.45 18.21
C LYS A 105 -11.41 10.46 18.80
N GLU A 106 -11.30 10.74 20.09
CA GLU A 106 -12.16 11.71 20.80
C GLU A 106 -11.98 13.14 20.27
N SER A 107 -10.91 13.43 19.53
CA SER A 107 -10.72 14.71 18.83
C SER A 107 -11.61 14.91 17.60
N GLY A 108 -12.38 13.88 17.21
CA GLY A 108 -13.26 13.91 16.03
C GLY A 108 -12.58 13.51 14.71
N THR A 109 -11.30 13.13 14.76
CA THR A 109 -10.53 12.70 13.57
C THR A 109 -10.66 11.19 13.33
N ARG A 110 -10.53 10.79 12.07
CA ARG A 110 -10.42 9.36 11.74
C ARG A 110 -9.01 8.86 12.01
N LEU A 111 -8.89 7.62 12.48
CA LEU A 111 -7.61 7.03 12.86
C LEU A 111 -7.32 5.78 12.02
N LEU A 112 -6.16 5.77 11.38
CA LEU A 112 -5.56 4.57 10.78
C LEU A 112 -4.36 4.15 11.62
N ILE A 113 -4.34 2.88 12.05
CA ILE A 113 -3.22 2.27 12.77
C ILE A 113 -2.48 1.30 11.85
N PHE A 114 -1.19 1.54 11.64
CA PHE A 114 -0.30 0.50 11.15
C PHE A 114 0.02 -0.49 12.26
N ASP A 115 -0.06 -1.77 11.94
CA ASP A 115 0.17 -2.84 12.88
C ASP A 115 0.89 -4.02 12.22
N ASP A 116 1.58 -4.82 13.03
CA ASP A 116 2.30 -6.00 12.56
C ASP A 116 1.84 -7.30 13.25
N ARG A 117 1.40 -7.24 14.50
CA ARG A 117 1.28 -8.42 15.40
C ARG A 117 0.10 -8.38 16.39
N GLY A 118 -0.77 -7.38 16.34
CA GLY A 118 -1.87 -7.24 17.28
C GLY A 118 -1.44 -6.73 18.65
N HIS A 119 -0.37 -5.93 18.78
CA HIS A 119 0.24 -5.60 20.08
C HIS A 119 -0.58 -4.69 20.99
N ALA A 120 -1.49 -3.87 20.44
CA ALA A 120 -2.21 -2.88 21.26
C ALA A 120 -3.23 -3.51 22.23
N GLY A 121 -3.57 -4.78 22.07
CA GLY A 121 -4.60 -5.45 22.87
C GLY A 121 -6.00 -5.05 22.44
N ASP A 122 -6.37 -3.79 22.64
CA ASP A 122 -7.66 -3.21 22.21
C ASP A 122 -7.45 -2.15 21.11
N TYR A 123 -8.25 -2.22 20.05
CA TYR A 123 -8.16 -1.29 18.91
C TYR A 123 -9.35 -0.35 18.85
N SER A 124 -9.04 0.96 18.91
CA SER A 124 -9.99 2.06 18.77
C SER A 124 -9.60 2.90 17.54
N ALA A 125 -9.81 2.35 16.34
CA ALA A 125 -9.44 2.99 15.08
C ALA A 125 -10.52 2.79 14.01
N ASP A 126 -10.57 3.66 13.01
CA ASP A 126 -11.44 3.45 11.84
C ASP A 126 -10.87 2.35 10.94
N LEU A 127 -9.53 2.34 10.80
CA LEU A 127 -8.79 1.38 9.99
C LEU A 127 -7.61 0.81 10.78
N VAL A 128 -7.43 -0.51 10.69
CA VAL A 128 -6.18 -1.18 11.08
C VAL A 128 -5.57 -1.80 9.83
N LEU A 129 -4.32 -1.45 9.56
CA LEU A 129 -3.57 -1.90 8.40
C LEU A 129 -2.42 -2.79 8.86
N ASN A 130 -2.49 -4.07 8.50
CA ASN A 130 -1.40 -5.01 8.67
C ASN A 130 -1.10 -5.69 7.34
N GLN A 131 0.01 -5.31 6.73
CA GLN A 131 0.42 -5.78 5.41
C GLN A 131 1.04 -7.19 5.42
N ASN A 132 1.29 -7.76 6.60
CA ASN A 132 2.01 -9.03 6.71
C ASN A 132 1.14 -10.20 6.26
N ILE A 133 1.77 -11.19 5.62
CA ILE A 133 1.10 -12.40 5.12
C ILE A 133 0.46 -13.24 6.25
N SER A 134 1.00 -13.14 7.47
CA SER A 134 0.46 -13.81 8.65
C SER A 134 -0.70 -13.06 9.31
N ALA A 135 -1.07 -11.87 8.83
CA ALA A 135 -2.13 -11.07 9.44
C ALA A 135 -3.50 -11.74 9.30
N ARG A 136 -4.21 -11.91 10.43
CA ARG A 136 -5.54 -12.54 10.45
C ARG A 136 -6.55 -11.70 11.23
N PRO A 137 -7.86 -11.79 10.91
CA PRO A 137 -8.89 -11.05 11.64
C PRO A 137 -8.94 -11.35 13.15
N GLU A 138 -8.59 -12.57 13.55
CA GLU A 138 -8.65 -13.03 14.95
C GLU A 138 -7.64 -12.29 15.84
N THR A 139 -6.48 -11.90 15.26
CA THR A 139 -5.46 -11.06 15.89
C THR A 139 -6.04 -9.72 16.38
N TYR A 140 -7.11 -9.24 15.74
CA TYR A 140 -7.78 -7.98 16.04
C TYR A 140 -9.20 -8.20 16.59
N SER A 141 -9.46 -9.32 17.25
CA SER A 141 -10.79 -9.65 17.83
C SER A 141 -11.32 -8.56 18.76
N ARG A 142 -10.46 -7.96 19.58
CA ARG A 142 -10.78 -6.83 20.46
C ARG A 142 -10.64 -5.49 19.74
N ARG A 143 -11.55 -5.22 18.80
CA ARG A 143 -11.62 -3.96 18.05
C ARG A 143 -13.02 -3.36 18.15
N ALA A 144 -13.13 -2.04 17.98
CA ALA A 144 -14.44 -1.40 17.85
C ALA A 144 -15.22 -1.97 16.65
N SER A 145 -16.54 -2.10 16.74
CA SER A 145 -17.38 -2.74 15.71
C SER A 145 -17.29 -2.09 14.33
N HIS A 146 -16.99 -0.80 14.28
CA HIS A 146 -16.79 -0.03 13.04
C HIS A 146 -15.38 -0.14 12.47
N THR A 147 -14.42 -0.75 13.19
CA THR A 147 -13.03 -0.88 12.77
C THR A 147 -12.94 -1.81 11.58
N ARG A 148 -12.36 -1.34 10.48
CA ARG A 148 -12.18 -2.16 9.28
C ARG A 148 -10.72 -2.59 9.15
N LEU A 149 -10.53 -3.86 8.85
CA LEU A 149 -9.22 -4.50 8.79
C LEU A 149 -8.73 -4.55 7.35
N LEU A 150 -7.54 -3.99 7.10
CA LEU A 150 -6.84 -4.01 5.83
C LEU A 150 -5.66 -4.97 5.98
N LEU A 151 -5.90 -6.25 5.73
CA LEU A 151 -4.96 -7.32 6.05
C LEU A 151 -4.30 -7.93 4.81
N GLY A 152 -3.02 -8.25 4.97
CA GLY A 152 -2.25 -9.07 4.05
C GLY A 152 -1.54 -8.31 2.94
N PRO A 153 -0.80 -9.05 2.09
CA PRO A 153 0.19 -8.46 1.17
C PRO A 153 -0.40 -7.57 0.06
N ARG A 154 -1.70 -7.70 -0.19
CA ARG A 154 -2.44 -6.79 -1.08
C ARG A 154 -2.41 -5.32 -0.60
N TYR A 155 -2.08 -5.08 0.66
CA TYR A 155 -1.95 -3.74 1.24
C TYR A 155 -0.50 -3.35 1.55
N VAL A 156 0.50 -4.02 0.97
CA VAL A 156 1.90 -3.59 1.14
C VAL A 156 2.09 -2.14 0.70
N MET A 157 2.69 -1.35 1.59
CA MET A 157 3.07 0.04 1.32
C MET A 157 4.41 0.11 0.58
N LEU A 158 4.36 0.43 -0.71
CA LEU A 158 5.55 0.65 -1.54
C LEU A 158 5.68 2.13 -1.90
N GLN A 159 6.90 2.65 -1.72
CA GLN A 159 7.24 4.02 -2.08
C GLN A 159 7.07 4.29 -3.58
N ARG A 160 6.93 5.57 -3.94
CA ARG A 160 6.67 6.04 -5.31
C ARG A 160 7.68 5.50 -6.34
N ASN A 161 8.97 5.47 -6.02
CA ASN A 161 10.04 4.94 -6.88
C ASN A 161 9.80 3.49 -7.29
N PHE A 162 9.45 2.61 -6.35
CA PHE A 162 9.09 1.22 -6.66
C PHE A 162 7.86 1.15 -7.57
N ARG A 163 6.80 1.89 -7.24
CA ARG A 163 5.55 1.89 -8.03
C ARG A 163 5.74 2.40 -9.47
N MET A 164 6.68 3.31 -9.70
CA MET A 164 7.02 3.82 -11.03
C MET A 164 7.89 2.83 -11.82
N ARG A 165 8.77 2.10 -11.13
CA ARG A 165 9.64 1.09 -11.73
C ARG A 165 8.87 -0.23 -11.82
N ARG A 166 8.03 -0.39 -12.84
CA ARG A 166 7.45 -1.70 -13.17
C ARG A 166 8.60 -2.68 -13.42
N PRO A 167 8.77 -3.74 -12.61
CA PRO A 167 9.87 -4.66 -12.81
C PRO A 167 9.70 -5.33 -14.18
N ALA A 168 10.69 -5.17 -15.06
CA ALA A 168 10.71 -5.94 -16.30
C ALA A 168 10.75 -7.44 -15.95
N LYS A 169 10.11 -8.29 -16.76
CA LYS A 169 10.29 -9.75 -16.67
C LYS A 169 11.73 -10.09 -17.05
N ARG A 170 12.66 -9.96 -16.09
CA ARG A 170 14.06 -10.27 -16.28
C ARG A 170 14.21 -11.79 -16.30
N LYS A 171 14.84 -12.33 -17.35
CA LYS A 171 15.28 -13.73 -17.34
C LYS A 171 16.41 -13.86 -16.32
N ALA A 172 16.26 -14.76 -15.35
CA ALA A 172 17.32 -15.02 -14.39
C ALA A 172 18.56 -15.55 -15.13
N PRO A 173 19.78 -15.11 -14.79
CA PRO A 173 20.98 -15.71 -15.36
C PRO A 173 21.10 -17.17 -14.93
N PRO A 174 21.89 -18.01 -15.63
CA PRO A 174 22.17 -19.38 -15.19
C PRO A 174 22.74 -19.45 -13.76
N ILE A 175 23.66 -18.54 -13.43
CA ILE A 175 24.23 -18.38 -12.09
C ILE A 175 23.95 -16.94 -11.62
N GLY A 176 23.42 -16.79 -10.41
CA GLY A 176 23.24 -15.50 -9.76
C GLY A 176 24.58 -15.00 -9.23
N ARG A 177 25.03 -13.84 -9.73
CA ARG A 177 26.35 -13.28 -9.40
C ARG A 177 26.26 -11.94 -8.68
N LYS A 178 25.13 -11.24 -8.82
CA LYS A 178 24.91 -9.91 -8.26
C LYS A 178 24.11 -10.00 -6.96
N PHE A 179 24.81 -9.86 -5.83
CA PHE A 179 24.25 -9.97 -4.49
C PHE A 179 24.01 -8.58 -3.90
N LEU A 180 22.77 -8.31 -3.53
CA LEU A 180 22.41 -7.15 -2.72
C LEU A 180 22.32 -7.56 -1.25
N VAL A 181 23.06 -6.89 -0.36
CA VAL A 181 22.97 -7.13 1.08
C VAL A 181 22.31 -5.94 1.75
N THR A 182 21.24 -6.19 2.50
CA THR A 182 20.44 -5.15 3.17
C THR A 182 19.82 -5.68 4.47
N ILE A 183 20.61 -5.66 5.56
CA ILE A 183 20.16 -6.15 6.89
C ILE A 183 19.38 -5.08 7.69
N GLY A 184 18.91 -4.04 7.01
CA GLY A 184 18.19 -2.92 7.60
C GLY A 184 19.11 -1.74 7.94
N GLY A 185 18.51 -0.58 8.22
CA GLY A 185 19.25 0.68 8.33
C GLY A 185 20.23 0.78 9.49
N VAL A 186 20.03 0.00 10.56
CA VAL A 186 20.85 0.07 11.79
C VAL A 186 21.76 -1.14 11.94
N ASP A 187 21.27 -2.36 11.63
CA ASP A 187 22.02 -3.62 11.82
C ASP A 187 22.73 -3.70 13.19
N ALA A 188 21.97 -3.58 14.28
CA ALA A 188 22.51 -3.49 15.64
C ALA A 188 23.46 -4.64 16.00
N HIS A 189 23.20 -5.85 15.47
CA HIS A 189 23.98 -7.06 15.73
C HIS A 189 25.14 -7.29 14.76
N ASN A 190 25.42 -6.33 13.85
CA ASN A 190 26.48 -6.41 12.84
C ASN A 190 26.43 -7.68 11.98
N VAL A 191 25.23 -8.15 11.65
CA VAL A 191 25.02 -9.35 10.83
C VAL A 191 25.61 -9.14 9.44
N THR A 192 25.64 -7.90 8.95
CA THR A 192 26.25 -7.54 7.67
C THR A 192 27.72 -7.95 7.59
N LEU A 193 28.48 -7.84 8.69
CA LEU A 193 29.89 -8.25 8.71
C LEU A 193 30.06 -9.75 8.49
N ASN A 194 29.18 -10.58 9.09
CA ASN A 194 29.17 -12.03 8.86
C ASN A 194 28.87 -12.34 7.38
N VAL A 195 27.87 -11.66 6.80
CA VAL A 195 27.52 -11.81 5.37
C VAL A 195 28.68 -11.41 4.46
N ILE A 196 29.37 -10.30 4.76
CA ILE A 196 30.57 -9.88 4.01
C ILE A 196 31.58 -11.02 4.01
N ARG A 197 32.01 -11.49 5.19
CA ARG A 197 33.03 -12.56 5.32
C ARG A 197 32.69 -13.81 4.51
N VAL A 198 31.41 -14.21 4.51
CA VAL A 198 30.95 -15.35 3.70
C VAL A 198 31.04 -15.06 2.20
N LEU A 199 30.63 -13.88 1.75
CA LEU A 199 30.75 -13.47 0.34
C LEU A 199 32.20 -13.44 -0.14
N GLU A 200 33.14 -13.01 0.71
CA GLU A 200 34.59 -13.00 0.38
C GLU A 200 35.11 -14.41 0.11
N ARG A 201 34.70 -15.39 0.92
CA ARG A 201 35.19 -16.77 0.85
C ARG A 201 34.42 -17.66 -0.12
N THR A 202 33.23 -17.23 -0.55
CA THR A 202 32.38 -18.00 -1.44
C THR A 202 32.97 -18.08 -2.84
N SER A 203 33.26 -19.27 -3.34
CA SER A 203 33.76 -19.48 -4.72
C SER A 203 32.64 -19.39 -5.78
N ILE A 204 32.19 -18.18 -6.11
CA ILE A 204 31.34 -17.90 -7.27
C ILE A 204 32.11 -16.98 -8.21
N ASP A 205 32.34 -17.44 -9.44
CA ASP A 205 33.06 -16.68 -10.45
C ASP A 205 32.33 -15.37 -10.80
N SER A 206 33.10 -14.28 -10.85
CA SER A 206 32.62 -12.93 -11.14
C SER A 206 31.49 -12.45 -10.21
N LEU A 207 31.50 -12.88 -8.95
CA LEU A 207 30.56 -12.39 -7.92
C LEU A 207 30.75 -10.89 -7.70
N GLU A 208 29.65 -10.14 -7.70
CA GLU A 208 29.58 -8.74 -7.32
C GLU A 208 28.63 -8.59 -6.12
N GLY A 209 29.08 -7.96 -5.04
CA GLY A 209 28.26 -7.64 -3.88
C GLY A 209 28.07 -6.14 -3.70
N ARG A 210 26.82 -5.69 -3.49
CA ARG A 210 26.51 -4.34 -3.03
C ARG A 210 25.93 -4.40 -1.63
N ILE A 211 26.60 -3.77 -0.68
CA ILE A 211 26.26 -3.78 0.73
C ILE A 211 25.61 -2.43 1.07
N VAL A 212 24.32 -2.46 1.38
CA VAL A 212 23.57 -1.25 1.73
C VAL A 212 23.65 -1.01 3.22
N LEU A 213 24.14 0.18 3.61
CA LEU A 213 24.11 0.66 4.99
C LEU A 213 23.27 1.93 5.09
N GLY A 214 22.45 1.99 6.14
CA GLY A 214 21.79 3.24 6.53
C GLY A 214 22.73 4.15 7.32
N GLY A 215 22.49 5.45 7.27
CA GLY A 215 23.33 6.48 7.89
C GLY A 215 23.38 6.46 9.41
N GLY A 216 22.58 5.59 10.06
CA GLY A 216 22.59 5.36 11.50
C GLY A 216 23.28 4.06 11.92
N ASN A 217 23.98 3.35 11.02
CA ASN A 217 24.63 2.10 11.36
C ASN A 217 25.90 2.34 12.22
N PRO A 218 25.98 1.80 13.46
CA PRO A 218 27.10 2.05 14.37
C PRO A 218 28.38 1.31 13.98
N HIS A 219 28.32 0.37 13.03
CA HIS A 219 29.42 -0.51 12.63
C HIS A 219 30.13 -0.06 11.35
N LEU A 220 29.85 1.16 10.87
CA LEU A 220 30.32 1.68 9.58
C LEU A 220 31.82 1.45 9.33
N GLU A 221 32.68 1.85 10.28
CA GLU A 221 34.13 1.73 10.13
C GLU A 221 34.59 0.28 9.92
N SER A 222 34.03 -0.65 10.69
CA SER A 222 34.35 -2.08 10.59
C SER A 222 33.89 -2.69 9.26
N LEU A 223 32.74 -2.26 8.76
CA LEU A 223 32.16 -2.73 7.50
C LEU A 223 32.92 -2.17 6.30
N GLU A 224 33.35 -0.90 6.35
CA GLU A 224 34.24 -0.34 5.35
C GLU A 224 35.58 -1.08 5.28
N ALA A 225 36.17 -1.39 6.44
CA ALA A 225 37.42 -2.13 6.50
C ALA A 225 37.29 -3.52 5.88
N ALA A 226 36.19 -4.23 6.17
CA ALA A 226 35.88 -5.52 5.57
C ALA A 226 35.71 -5.42 4.05
N VAL A 227 34.92 -4.46 3.55
CA VAL A 227 34.74 -4.28 2.09
C VAL A 227 36.06 -3.93 1.38
N ARG A 228 36.94 -3.13 2.01
CA ARG A 228 38.27 -2.81 1.47
C ARG A 228 39.18 -4.05 1.33
N ALA A 229 38.98 -5.09 2.14
CA ALA A 229 39.73 -6.33 2.05
C ALA A 229 39.33 -7.20 0.83
N SER A 230 38.24 -6.85 0.14
CA SER A 230 37.73 -7.53 -1.05
C SER A 230 37.63 -6.60 -2.28
N PRO A 231 38.76 -6.03 -2.75
CA PRO A 231 38.76 -5.02 -3.80
C PRO A 231 38.15 -5.52 -5.11
N GLY A 232 37.29 -4.71 -5.73
CA GLY A 232 36.63 -5.00 -7.00
C GLY A 232 35.43 -5.95 -6.91
N ARG A 233 35.28 -6.68 -5.79
CA ARG A 233 34.24 -7.68 -5.59
C ARG A 233 33.04 -7.15 -4.81
N LEU A 234 33.30 -6.44 -3.71
CA LEU A 234 32.28 -5.88 -2.84
C LEU A 234 32.30 -4.35 -2.89
N ARG A 235 31.13 -3.73 -2.80
CA ARG A 235 30.95 -2.27 -2.79
C ARG A 235 29.99 -1.86 -1.70
N LEU A 236 30.29 -0.75 -1.04
CA LEU A 236 29.44 -0.17 -0.01
C LEU A 236 28.55 0.92 -0.61
N GLU A 237 27.24 0.81 -0.39
CA GLU A 237 26.22 1.77 -0.81
C GLU A 237 25.65 2.45 0.45
N ARG A 238 25.97 3.72 0.68
CA ARG A 238 25.52 4.46 1.88
C ARG A 238 24.31 5.31 1.57
N ASP A 239 23.25 5.14 2.35
CA ASP A 239 21.98 5.86 2.21
C ASP A 239 21.56 6.05 0.74
N PRO A 240 21.49 4.95 -0.05
CA PRO A 240 21.23 5.06 -1.47
C PRO A 240 19.88 5.77 -1.68
N PRO A 241 19.82 6.77 -2.59
CA PRO A 241 18.61 7.57 -2.79
C PRO A 241 17.44 6.78 -3.39
N ASP A 242 17.75 5.66 -4.06
CA ASP A 242 16.79 4.78 -4.71
C ASP A 242 17.15 3.29 -4.56
N MET A 243 16.55 2.63 -3.57
CA MET A 243 16.68 1.18 -3.37
C MET A 243 16.13 0.35 -4.55
N SER A 244 15.18 0.90 -5.32
CA SER A 244 14.60 0.17 -6.45
C SER A 244 15.60 -0.06 -7.58
N GLU A 245 16.59 0.82 -7.73
CA GLU A 245 17.68 0.65 -8.69
C GLU A 245 18.63 -0.47 -8.29
N LEU A 246 19.01 -0.51 -7.01
CA LEU A 246 19.87 -1.57 -6.47
C LEU A 246 19.19 -2.94 -6.56
N MET A 247 17.89 -3.00 -6.25
CA MET A 247 17.10 -4.24 -6.40
C MET A 247 16.95 -4.65 -7.87
N ALA A 248 16.83 -3.69 -8.81
CA ALA A 248 16.77 -4.00 -10.23
C ALA A 248 18.12 -4.54 -10.78
N TRP A 249 19.24 -4.10 -10.21
CA TRP A 249 20.58 -4.59 -10.54
C TRP A 249 20.80 -6.03 -10.06
N ALA A 250 20.33 -6.35 -8.86
CA ALA A 250 20.57 -7.61 -8.16
C ALA A 250 20.00 -8.84 -8.89
N ASP A 251 20.70 -9.97 -8.76
CA ASP A 251 20.17 -11.30 -9.09
C ASP A 251 19.55 -11.97 -7.84
N LEU A 252 20.08 -11.61 -6.66
CA LEU A 252 19.76 -12.18 -5.37
C LEU A 252 19.93 -11.14 -4.26
N ALA A 253 19.17 -11.27 -3.19
CA ALA A 253 19.33 -10.45 -1.99
C ALA A 253 19.59 -11.29 -0.72
N ILE A 254 20.33 -10.71 0.21
CA ILE A 254 20.47 -11.18 1.59
C ILE A 254 19.98 -10.06 2.48
N GLY A 255 18.91 -10.29 3.23
CA GLY A 255 18.22 -9.22 3.95
C GLY A 255 17.66 -9.61 5.30
N ALA A 256 17.35 -8.61 6.12
CA ALA A 256 16.50 -8.80 7.29
C ALA A 256 15.03 -8.98 6.87
N SER A 257 14.24 -9.70 7.67
CA SER A 257 12.82 -9.97 7.34
C SER A 257 11.88 -8.83 7.76
N GLY A 258 12.24 -7.60 7.42
CA GLY A 258 11.45 -6.38 7.66
C GLY A 258 10.64 -5.93 6.45
N THR A 259 10.33 -4.62 6.38
CA THR A 259 9.56 -4.01 5.27
C THR A 259 10.21 -4.21 3.90
N THR A 260 11.53 -4.25 3.85
CA THR A 260 12.33 -4.49 2.62
C THR A 260 12.02 -5.84 1.97
N SER A 261 11.57 -6.84 2.72
CA SER A 261 11.15 -8.14 2.16
C SER A 261 10.02 -7.97 1.13
N TRP A 262 9.11 -7.03 1.36
CA TRP A 262 8.00 -6.76 0.45
C TRP A 262 8.44 -5.97 -0.79
N GLU A 263 9.45 -5.12 -0.65
CA GLU A 263 10.09 -4.41 -1.78
C GLU A 263 10.81 -5.42 -2.69
N LEU A 264 11.57 -6.35 -2.12
CA LEU A 264 12.24 -7.44 -2.83
C LEU A 264 11.22 -8.34 -3.56
N ALA A 265 10.13 -8.70 -2.88
CA ALA A 265 9.03 -9.44 -3.46
C ALA A 265 8.42 -8.75 -4.68
N TYR A 266 8.10 -7.46 -4.56
CA TYR A 266 7.56 -6.65 -5.66
C TYR A 266 8.53 -6.58 -6.83
N MET A 267 9.82 -6.37 -6.55
CA MET A 267 10.87 -6.34 -7.58
C MET A 267 11.16 -7.73 -8.18
N GLY A 268 10.65 -8.80 -7.54
CA GLY A 268 10.91 -10.19 -7.92
C GLY A 268 12.37 -10.58 -7.72
N VAL A 269 13.03 -10.05 -6.69
CA VAL A 269 14.41 -10.41 -6.33
C VAL A 269 14.36 -11.59 -5.35
N PRO A 270 14.86 -12.78 -5.73
CA PRO A 270 14.94 -13.92 -4.80
C PRO A 270 15.84 -13.57 -3.62
N SER A 271 15.45 -13.99 -2.41
CA SER A 271 16.11 -13.52 -1.19
C SER A 271 16.37 -14.61 -0.16
N LEU A 272 17.53 -14.53 0.49
CA LEU A 272 17.81 -15.18 1.77
C LEU A 272 17.46 -14.21 2.89
N LEU A 273 16.62 -14.63 3.83
CA LEU A 273 16.12 -13.78 4.90
C LEU A 273 16.65 -14.22 6.26
N ILE A 274 17.14 -13.27 7.04
CA ILE A 274 17.69 -13.48 8.39
C ILE A 274 16.81 -12.69 9.37
N ALA A 275 16.22 -13.35 10.36
CA ALA A 275 15.45 -12.64 11.38
C ALA A 275 16.42 -12.01 12.40
N THR A 276 16.35 -10.68 12.53
CA THR A 276 17.18 -9.90 13.47
C THR A 276 16.37 -9.29 14.62
N ALA A 277 15.06 -9.49 14.63
CA ALA A 277 14.15 -9.04 15.68
C ALA A 277 12.95 -9.99 15.78
N ASP A 278 12.34 -10.11 16.96
CA ASP A 278 11.27 -11.10 17.19
C ASP A 278 10.07 -10.91 16.27
N ASN A 279 9.76 -9.67 15.89
CA ASN A 279 8.69 -9.33 14.96
C ASN A 279 8.96 -9.78 13.51
N GLN A 280 10.19 -10.19 13.19
CA GLN A 280 10.59 -10.60 11.84
C GLN A 280 10.54 -12.12 11.64
N ARG A 281 10.50 -12.92 12.71
CA ARG A 281 10.58 -14.40 12.61
C ARG A 281 9.42 -14.98 11.81
N GLU A 282 8.19 -14.65 12.21
CA GLU A 282 6.99 -15.15 11.53
C GLU A 282 6.89 -14.66 10.08
N VAL A 283 7.34 -13.43 9.81
CA VAL A 283 7.40 -12.88 8.45
C VAL A 283 8.37 -13.69 7.60
N ALA A 284 9.58 -13.97 8.09
CA ALA A 284 10.60 -14.75 7.40
C ALA A 284 10.07 -16.15 7.02
N GLU A 285 9.52 -16.86 8.01
CA GLU A 285 8.99 -18.21 7.83
C GLU A 285 7.79 -18.24 6.90
N SER A 286 6.92 -17.24 6.96
CA SER A 286 5.74 -17.19 6.09
C SER A 286 6.10 -16.88 4.65
N LEU A 287 7.12 -16.05 4.41
CA LEU A 287 7.67 -15.79 3.08
C LEU A 287 8.39 -17.02 2.50
N ASP A 288 9.05 -17.80 3.35
CA ASP A 288 9.65 -19.08 2.98
C ASP A 288 8.58 -20.12 2.59
N ARG A 289 7.55 -20.30 3.43
CA ARG A 289 6.39 -21.16 3.10
C ARG A 289 5.66 -20.71 1.82
N ALA A 290 5.59 -19.41 1.56
CA ALA A 290 5.04 -18.88 0.33
C ALA A 290 5.94 -19.16 -0.89
N GLY A 291 7.19 -19.60 -0.70
CA GLY A 291 8.16 -19.89 -1.75
C GLY A 291 8.76 -18.63 -2.36
N MET A 292 8.77 -17.51 -1.64
CA MET A 292 9.26 -16.21 -2.12
C MET A 292 10.70 -15.91 -1.71
N ALA A 293 11.11 -16.50 -0.59
CA ALA A 293 12.41 -16.34 0.01
C ALA A 293 12.83 -17.66 0.63
N LYS A 294 14.07 -17.76 1.12
CA LYS A 294 14.50 -18.83 2.02
C LYS A 294 14.85 -18.22 3.37
N SER A 295 14.22 -18.71 4.44
CA SER A 295 14.50 -18.27 5.79
C SER A 295 15.74 -18.98 6.34
N LEU A 296 16.71 -18.20 6.80
CA LEU A 296 17.89 -18.70 7.49
C LEU A 296 17.70 -18.72 9.02
N GLY A 297 16.52 -18.35 9.50
CA GLY A 297 16.17 -18.34 10.92
C GLY A 297 16.74 -17.15 11.67
N TRP A 298 16.94 -17.33 12.98
CA TRP A 298 17.43 -16.31 13.90
C TRP A 298 18.92 -16.03 13.71
N HIS A 299 19.31 -14.75 13.71
CA HIS A 299 20.68 -14.34 13.42
C HIS A 299 21.75 -14.99 14.34
N GLU A 300 21.46 -15.23 15.62
CA GLU A 300 22.42 -15.87 16.55
C GLU A 300 22.65 -17.35 16.24
N ALA A 301 21.67 -18.01 15.62
CA ALA A 301 21.76 -19.41 15.21
C ALA A 301 22.36 -19.57 13.80
N LEU A 302 22.72 -18.47 13.14
CA LEU A 302 23.25 -18.49 11.78
C LEU A 302 24.77 -18.74 11.77
N THR A 303 25.17 -19.90 11.26
CA THR A 303 26.59 -20.22 11.05
C THR A 303 27.06 -19.76 9.66
N GLU A 304 28.36 -19.48 9.53
CA GLU A 304 28.99 -19.18 8.23
C GLU A 304 28.77 -20.32 7.22
N SER A 305 28.82 -21.58 7.67
CA SER A 305 28.61 -22.76 6.83
C SER A 305 27.19 -22.81 6.25
N ARG A 306 26.17 -22.60 7.09
CA ARG A 306 24.76 -22.59 6.67
C ARG A 306 24.48 -21.45 5.71
N LEU A 307 25.04 -20.26 5.95
CA LEU A 307 24.90 -19.13 5.04
C LEU A 307 25.58 -19.41 3.69
N THR A 308 26.78 -20.00 3.71
CA THR A 308 27.53 -20.36 2.49
C THR A 308 26.77 -21.38 1.64
N GLU A 309 26.23 -22.44 2.27
CA GLU A 309 25.45 -23.47 1.60
C GLU A 309 24.19 -22.90 0.95
N ALA A 310 23.40 -22.13 1.72
CA ALA A 310 22.17 -21.53 1.22
C ALA A 310 22.45 -20.52 0.07
N LEU A 311 23.56 -19.80 0.15
CA LEU A 311 24.00 -18.86 -0.88
C LEU A 311 24.36 -19.58 -2.18
N ARG A 312 25.15 -20.67 -2.12
CA ARG A 312 25.49 -21.46 -3.31
C ARG A 312 24.25 -22.09 -3.94
N GLU A 313 23.40 -22.71 -3.13
CA GLU A 313 22.16 -23.35 -3.57
C GLU A 313 21.27 -22.37 -4.37
N ILE A 314 21.00 -21.20 -3.79
CA ILE A 314 20.15 -20.20 -4.47
C ILE A 314 20.86 -19.54 -5.67
N ALA A 315 22.19 -19.40 -5.64
CA ALA A 315 22.98 -18.82 -6.73
C ALA A 315 23.14 -19.75 -7.93
N GLU A 316 23.17 -21.07 -7.72
CA GLU A 316 23.36 -22.05 -8.79
C GLU A 316 22.01 -22.55 -9.34
N SER A 317 20.93 -22.49 -8.54
CA SER A 317 19.59 -22.92 -8.98
C SER A 317 18.78 -21.81 -9.68
N ARG A 318 18.92 -21.73 -11.00
CA ARG A 318 18.06 -20.84 -11.82
C ARG A 318 16.56 -21.10 -11.65
N PRO A 319 16.06 -22.36 -11.65
CA PRO A 319 14.62 -22.61 -11.47
C PRO A 319 14.08 -22.10 -10.13
N MET A 320 14.85 -22.26 -9.04
CA MET A 320 14.47 -21.74 -7.73
C MET A 320 14.34 -20.21 -7.73
N ARG A 321 15.30 -19.51 -8.35
CA ARG A 321 15.24 -18.05 -8.50
C ARG A 321 14.05 -17.59 -9.34
N GLU A 322 13.78 -18.25 -10.46
CA GLU A 322 12.66 -17.90 -11.32
C GLU A 322 11.31 -18.09 -10.60
N GLU A 323 11.17 -19.17 -9.83
CA GLU A 323 9.96 -19.44 -9.04
C GLU A 323 9.76 -18.43 -7.90
N MET A 324 10.80 -18.16 -7.10
CA MET A 324 10.75 -17.12 -6.05
C MET A 324 10.37 -15.75 -6.62
N SER A 325 10.99 -15.38 -7.73
CA SER A 325 10.73 -14.13 -8.45
C SER A 325 9.27 -14.04 -8.94
N ARG A 326 8.73 -15.14 -9.49
CA ARG A 326 7.34 -15.23 -9.95
C ARG A 326 6.36 -15.07 -8.79
N ARG A 327 6.53 -15.88 -7.73
CA ARG A 327 5.65 -15.85 -6.55
C ARG A 327 5.65 -14.51 -5.84
N GLY A 328 6.82 -13.86 -5.75
CA GLY A 328 6.90 -12.55 -5.11
C GLY A 328 6.09 -11.46 -5.83
N ARG A 329 6.18 -11.44 -7.16
CA ARG A 329 5.39 -10.50 -7.99
C ARG A 329 3.90 -10.81 -8.01
N GLU A 330 3.51 -12.07 -7.83
CA GLU A 330 2.11 -12.46 -7.72
C GLU A 330 1.52 -12.05 -6.37
N LEU A 331 2.30 -12.16 -5.29
CA LEU A 331 1.83 -11.81 -3.95
C LEU A 331 1.76 -10.29 -3.73
N VAL A 332 2.73 -9.54 -4.25
CA VAL A 332 2.83 -8.08 -4.07
C VAL A 332 2.63 -7.37 -5.41
N ASP A 333 1.42 -6.84 -5.64
CA ASP A 333 1.01 -6.23 -6.91
C ASP A 333 1.24 -4.72 -7.01
N GLY A 334 1.76 -4.10 -5.95
CA GLY A 334 2.02 -2.66 -5.85
C GLY A 334 0.77 -1.77 -5.80
N GLN A 335 -0.42 -2.33 -5.58
CA GLN A 335 -1.67 -1.57 -5.44
C GLN A 335 -2.02 -1.26 -3.97
N GLY A 336 -1.15 -1.59 -3.01
CA GLY A 336 -1.44 -1.37 -1.58
C GLY A 336 -1.76 0.09 -1.25
N VAL A 337 -0.89 1.04 -1.61
CA VAL A 337 -1.13 2.48 -1.38
C VAL A 337 -2.47 2.93 -2.00
N PRO A 338 -2.75 2.71 -3.30
CA PRO A 338 -4.06 3.05 -3.88
C PRO A 338 -5.27 2.42 -3.18
N ARG A 339 -5.16 1.17 -2.69
CA ARG A 339 -6.25 0.50 -1.97
C ARG A 339 -6.52 1.17 -0.63
N VAL A 340 -5.47 1.45 0.15
CA VAL A 340 -5.61 2.15 1.44
C VAL A 340 -6.19 3.55 1.25
N LEU A 341 -5.74 4.29 0.22
CA LEU A 341 -6.32 5.59 -0.11
C LEU A 341 -7.79 5.51 -0.49
N ALA A 342 -8.21 4.47 -1.23
CA ALA A 342 -9.61 4.25 -1.55
C ALA A 342 -10.45 4.04 -0.28
N GLU A 343 -9.93 3.30 0.70
CA GLU A 343 -10.58 3.07 2.00
C GLU A 343 -10.70 4.34 2.85
N MET A 344 -9.63 5.12 2.90
CA MET A 344 -9.59 6.39 3.63
C MET A 344 -10.57 7.39 3.03
N LYS A 345 -10.57 7.54 1.69
CA LYS A 345 -11.46 8.47 0.99
C LYS A 345 -12.91 7.99 0.95
N ALA A 346 -13.18 6.69 0.83
CA ALA A 346 -14.54 6.16 0.85
C ALA A 346 -15.25 6.51 2.16
N SER A 347 -14.53 6.49 3.27
CA SER A 347 -15.03 6.88 4.59
C SER A 347 -15.35 8.39 4.72
N LEU A 348 -14.90 9.21 3.78
CA LEU A 348 -15.20 10.66 3.72
C LEU A 348 -16.36 10.98 2.78
N LEU A 349 -16.82 10.02 1.96
CA LEU A 349 -17.91 10.21 1.03
C LEU A 349 -19.25 9.93 1.68
N ALA A 350 -20.22 10.83 1.48
CA ALA A 350 -21.62 10.53 1.73
C ALA A 350 -22.31 10.15 0.42
N LEU A 351 -23.03 9.03 0.42
CA LEU A 351 -23.82 8.57 -0.71
C LEU A 351 -25.30 8.78 -0.43
N ARG A 352 -25.94 9.64 -1.21
CA ARG A 352 -27.39 9.88 -1.13
C ARG A 352 -28.08 9.46 -2.43
N PRO A 353 -29.36 9.05 -2.39
CA PRO A 353 -30.13 8.86 -3.61
C PRO A 353 -30.13 10.14 -4.47
N VAL A 354 -30.15 9.94 -5.80
CA VAL A 354 -30.32 11.05 -6.75
C VAL A 354 -31.73 11.63 -6.65
N THR A 355 -31.85 12.92 -6.88
CA THR A 355 -33.10 13.68 -6.89
C THR A 355 -33.30 14.33 -8.26
N GLU A 356 -34.50 14.82 -8.56
CA GLU A 356 -34.81 15.52 -9.82
C GLU A 356 -33.87 16.70 -10.09
N ARG A 357 -33.38 17.36 -9.02
CA ARG A 357 -32.42 18.47 -9.11
C ARG A 357 -31.05 18.06 -9.65
N ASP A 358 -30.70 16.78 -9.58
CA ASP A 358 -29.40 16.28 -10.01
C ASP A 358 -29.36 15.98 -11.52
N ALA A 359 -30.50 15.92 -12.21
CA ALA A 359 -30.59 15.52 -13.62
C ALA A 359 -29.68 16.35 -14.54
N ARG A 360 -29.64 17.67 -14.33
CA ARG A 360 -28.79 18.56 -15.14
C ARG A 360 -27.30 18.28 -14.94
N LEU A 361 -26.87 18.15 -13.69
CA LEU A 361 -25.48 17.86 -13.33
C LEU A 361 -25.02 16.53 -13.91
N LEU A 362 -25.84 15.49 -13.78
CA LEU A 362 -25.53 14.15 -14.29
C LEU A 362 -25.48 14.11 -15.82
N TRP A 363 -26.33 14.88 -16.49
CA TRP A 363 -26.29 15.05 -17.94
C TRP A 363 -24.97 15.70 -18.39
N GLU A 364 -24.54 16.77 -17.72
CA GLU A 364 -23.29 17.46 -18.02
C GLU A 364 -22.08 16.52 -17.84
N TRP A 365 -22.02 15.78 -16.73
CA TRP A 365 -20.97 14.78 -16.52
C TRP A 365 -21.02 13.64 -17.53
N ALA A 366 -22.20 13.18 -17.92
CA ALA A 366 -22.34 12.13 -18.92
C ALA A 366 -21.84 12.62 -20.29
N ASN A 367 -22.12 13.87 -20.66
CA ASN A 367 -21.74 14.47 -21.94
C ASN A 367 -20.34 15.08 -21.99
N ASP A 368 -19.62 15.13 -20.88
CA ASP A 368 -18.20 15.48 -20.86
C ASP A 368 -17.44 14.67 -21.93
N ARG A 369 -16.67 15.38 -22.77
CA ARG A 369 -15.99 14.79 -23.93
C ARG A 369 -15.12 13.60 -23.57
N SER A 370 -14.41 13.68 -22.43
CA SER A 370 -13.55 12.58 -21.99
C SER A 370 -14.36 11.36 -21.55
N VAL A 371 -15.56 11.55 -20.98
CA VAL A 371 -16.48 10.45 -20.61
C VAL A 371 -17.10 9.82 -21.86
N ARG A 372 -17.57 10.64 -22.81
CA ARG A 372 -18.13 10.15 -24.09
C ARG A 372 -17.14 9.32 -24.89
N SER A 373 -15.88 9.76 -24.98
CA SER A 373 -14.83 9.07 -25.75
C SER A 373 -14.59 7.62 -25.31
N VAL A 374 -14.80 7.32 -24.02
CA VAL A 374 -14.62 5.99 -23.43
C VAL A 374 -15.94 5.29 -23.12
N SER A 375 -17.07 5.82 -23.61
CA SER A 375 -18.38 5.20 -23.48
C SER A 375 -18.65 4.23 -24.64
N PHE A 376 -19.58 3.28 -24.43
CA PHE A 376 -20.12 2.44 -25.50
C PHE A 376 -20.99 3.22 -26.50
N THR A 377 -21.40 4.43 -26.15
CA THR A 377 -22.12 5.34 -27.07
C THR A 377 -21.44 6.71 -27.03
N PRO A 378 -20.58 7.02 -28.02
CA PRO A 378 -19.73 8.21 -28.00
C PRO A 378 -20.47 9.50 -28.33
N ASP A 379 -21.65 9.42 -28.96
CA ASP A 379 -22.44 10.60 -29.30
C ASP A 379 -22.94 11.33 -28.06
N SER A 380 -23.11 12.65 -28.20
CA SER A 380 -23.73 13.47 -27.17
C SER A 380 -25.17 13.02 -26.93
N ILE A 381 -25.56 12.94 -25.67
CA ILE A 381 -26.92 12.59 -25.24
C ILE A 381 -27.77 13.87 -25.29
N PRO A 382 -28.83 13.94 -26.13
CA PRO A 382 -29.77 15.06 -26.10
C PRO A 382 -30.43 15.21 -24.72
N TRP A 383 -30.72 16.44 -24.31
CA TRP A 383 -31.26 16.73 -22.97
C TRP A 383 -32.58 16.01 -22.72
N GLU A 384 -33.50 16.04 -23.68
CA GLU A 384 -34.83 15.43 -23.60
C GLU A 384 -34.73 13.91 -23.42
N ASN A 385 -33.78 13.28 -24.12
CA ASN A 385 -33.51 11.85 -23.99
C ASN A 385 -32.94 11.51 -22.61
N HIS A 386 -32.06 12.35 -22.08
CA HIS A 386 -31.52 12.18 -20.74
C HIS A 386 -32.59 12.32 -19.66
N VAL A 387 -33.46 13.33 -19.73
CA VAL A 387 -34.52 13.54 -18.73
C VAL A 387 -35.45 12.32 -18.68
N LYS A 388 -35.91 11.83 -19.83
CA LYS A 388 -36.73 10.61 -19.92
C LYS A 388 -36.04 9.40 -19.31
N TRP A 389 -34.77 9.19 -19.66
CA TRP A 389 -33.96 8.08 -19.13
C TRP A 389 -33.73 8.19 -17.62
N PHE A 390 -33.41 9.39 -17.12
CA PHE A 390 -33.14 9.66 -15.71
C PHE A 390 -34.38 9.42 -14.87
N GLU A 391 -35.55 9.92 -15.28
CA GLU A 391 -36.80 9.70 -14.57
C GLU A 391 -37.19 8.22 -14.53
N ALA A 392 -37.00 7.49 -15.64
CA ALA A 392 -37.22 6.05 -15.67
C ALA A 392 -36.29 5.32 -14.67
N LYS A 393 -35.00 5.66 -14.64
CA LYS A 393 -34.02 5.03 -13.74
C LYS A 393 -34.22 5.41 -12.27
N ARG A 394 -34.67 6.63 -11.98
CA ARG A 394 -34.96 7.08 -10.61
C ARG A 394 -36.16 6.35 -10.00
N LYS A 395 -37.15 5.98 -10.83
CA LYS A 395 -38.39 5.30 -10.41
C LYS A 395 -38.29 3.77 -10.46
N ASP A 396 -37.27 3.23 -11.09
CA ASP A 396 -37.05 1.78 -11.21
C ASP A 396 -36.65 1.18 -9.84
N PRO A 397 -37.47 0.28 -9.25
CA PRO A 397 -37.18 -0.32 -7.95
C PRO A 397 -35.93 -1.23 -7.97
N ASN A 398 -35.50 -1.69 -9.14
CA ASN A 398 -34.28 -2.48 -9.32
C ASN A 398 -33.05 -1.62 -9.60
N CYS A 399 -33.22 -0.29 -9.68
CA CYS A 399 -32.12 0.65 -9.89
C CYS A 399 -31.77 1.35 -8.58
N ARG A 400 -30.53 1.18 -8.11
CA ARG A 400 -29.99 1.97 -7.00
C ARG A 400 -29.05 3.02 -7.57
N PHE A 401 -29.46 4.29 -7.48
CA PHE A 401 -28.76 5.40 -8.12
C PHE A 401 -28.39 6.45 -7.08
N TYR A 402 -27.10 6.62 -6.83
CA TYR A 402 -26.57 7.48 -5.79
C TYR A 402 -25.71 8.61 -6.37
N LEU A 403 -25.82 9.79 -5.75
CA LEU A 403 -24.87 10.88 -5.87
C LEU A 403 -23.90 10.82 -4.69
N ALA A 404 -22.61 10.94 -4.97
CA ALA A 404 -21.56 11.07 -3.98
C ALA A 404 -21.25 12.54 -3.72
N VAL A 405 -21.21 12.91 -2.44
CA VAL A 405 -20.82 14.25 -1.99
C VAL A 405 -19.69 14.17 -0.98
N ASP A 406 -18.88 15.22 -0.91
CA ASP A 406 -17.87 15.40 0.14
C ASP A 406 -18.51 15.85 1.47
N PRO A 407 -17.73 16.00 2.57
CA PRO A 407 -18.26 16.47 3.85
C PRO A 407 -18.89 17.87 3.83
N LEU A 408 -18.61 18.69 2.81
CA LEU A 408 -19.21 20.01 2.61
C LEU A 408 -20.45 19.97 1.70
N GLY A 409 -20.85 18.78 1.23
CA GLY A 409 -21.99 18.59 0.35
C GLY A 409 -21.70 18.83 -1.13
N VAL A 410 -20.43 19.00 -1.53
CA VAL A 410 -20.05 19.22 -2.93
C VAL A 410 -20.20 17.91 -3.72
N PRO A 411 -20.99 17.89 -4.81
CA PRO A 411 -21.09 16.71 -5.68
C PRO A 411 -19.76 16.34 -6.34
N LEU A 412 -19.42 15.06 -6.26
CA LEU A 412 -18.14 14.51 -6.71
C LEU A 412 -18.29 13.50 -7.85
N GLY A 413 -19.41 12.79 -7.87
CA GLY A 413 -19.69 11.76 -8.86
C GLY A 413 -21.00 11.04 -8.59
N GLN A 414 -21.29 10.07 -9.45
CA GLN A 414 -22.46 9.21 -9.35
C GLN A 414 -22.06 7.75 -9.45
N ILE A 415 -22.83 6.90 -8.79
CA ILE A 415 -22.77 5.46 -8.99
C ILE A 415 -24.17 4.87 -9.06
N ARG A 416 -24.38 3.99 -10.02
CA ARG A 416 -25.65 3.32 -10.29
C ARG A 416 -25.45 1.81 -10.31
N PHE A 417 -26.40 1.09 -9.74
CA PHE A 417 -26.50 -0.36 -9.78
C PHE A 417 -27.84 -0.75 -10.39
N ASP A 418 -27.80 -1.45 -11.53
CA ASP A 418 -28.98 -2.01 -12.18
C ASP A 418 -29.10 -3.49 -11.81
N ALA A 419 -30.01 -3.83 -10.90
CA ALA A 419 -30.14 -5.18 -10.33
C ALA A 419 -31.02 -6.11 -11.17
N GLN A 420 -30.62 -7.37 -11.24
CA GLN A 420 -31.36 -8.49 -11.80
C GLN A 420 -31.18 -9.70 -10.87
N GLY A 421 -32.19 -9.96 -10.03
CA GLY A 421 -32.10 -10.99 -8.98
C GLY A 421 -31.03 -10.66 -7.95
N GLU A 422 -30.06 -11.56 -7.77
CA GLU A 422 -28.92 -11.38 -6.84
C GLU A 422 -27.68 -10.79 -7.51
N ALA A 423 -27.75 -10.39 -8.78
CA ALA A 423 -26.67 -9.72 -9.49
C ALA A 423 -27.03 -8.26 -9.81
N ALA A 424 -26.04 -7.39 -9.96
CA ALA A 424 -26.25 -6.04 -10.49
C ALA A 424 -25.09 -5.57 -11.38
N GLU A 425 -25.42 -4.81 -12.41
CA GLU A 425 -24.42 -4.08 -13.21
C GLU A 425 -24.12 -2.73 -12.57
N VAL A 426 -22.84 -2.39 -12.43
CA VAL A 426 -22.40 -1.11 -11.87
C VAL A 426 -21.96 -0.14 -12.97
N SER A 427 -22.45 1.10 -12.85
CA SER A 427 -22.04 2.23 -13.68
C SER A 427 -21.58 3.39 -12.80
N VAL A 428 -20.44 3.99 -13.13
CA VAL A 428 -19.85 5.07 -12.33
C VAL A 428 -19.38 6.22 -13.22
N SER A 429 -19.53 7.45 -12.74
CA SER A 429 -18.94 8.63 -13.36
C SER A 429 -18.48 9.61 -12.29
N LEU A 430 -17.40 10.33 -12.56
CA LEU A 430 -16.87 11.37 -11.70
C LEU A 430 -16.87 12.69 -12.44
N ASP A 431 -17.11 13.75 -11.67
CA ASP A 431 -16.81 15.11 -12.08
C ASP A 431 -15.32 15.23 -12.45
N ALA A 432 -15.03 15.98 -13.52
CA ALA A 432 -13.67 16.19 -14.04
C ALA A 432 -12.69 16.70 -12.98
N ARG A 433 -13.14 17.52 -12.03
CA ARG A 433 -12.33 18.14 -10.97
C ARG A 433 -11.75 17.12 -9.98
N PHE A 434 -12.33 15.94 -9.90
CA PHE A 434 -11.97 14.91 -8.93
C PHE A 434 -11.37 13.65 -9.56
N ARG A 435 -11.22 13.64 -10.89
CA ARG A 435 -10.53 12.57 -11.62
C ARG A 435 -9.05 12.52 -11.24
N SER A 436 -8.45 11.34 -11.33
CA SER A 436 -7.05 11.07 -10.98
C SER A 436 -6.64 11.38 -9.53
N ARG A 437 -7.59 11.70 -8.65
CA ARG A 437 -7.37 11.96 -7.21
C ARG A 437 -7.77 10.80 -6.30
N GLY A 438 -7.94 9.60 -6.84
CA GLY A 438 -8.33 8.39 -6.08
C GLY A 438 -9.82 8.24 -5.75
N TYR A 439 -10.66 9.25 -6.01
CA TYR A 439 -12.10 9.19 -5.71
C TYR A 439 -12.87 8.16 -6.54
N GLY A 440 -12.35 7.71 -7.69
CA GLY A 440 -13.04 6.72 -8.53
C GLY A 440 -13.14 5.37 -7.81
N SER A 441 -12.01 4.90 -7.29
CA SER A 441 -11.95 3.69 -6.47
C SER A 441 -12.73 3.85 -5.17
N ALA A 442 -12.64 5.03 -4.52
CA ALA A 442 -13.37 5.29 -3.29
C ALA A 442 -14.90 5.24 -3.49
N LEU A 443 -15.41 5.84 -4.57
CA LEU A 443 -16.83 5.82 -4.92
C LEU A 443 -17.33 4.41 -5.26
N ILE A 444 -16.58 3.68 -6.10
CA ILE A 444 -16.91 2.29 -6.42
C ILE A 444 -16.97 1.47 -5.13
N LEU A 445 -15.95 1.58 -4.28
CA LEU A 445 -15.86 0.84 -3.03
C LEU A 445 -17.03 1.16 -2.07
N ALA A 446 -17.31 2.44 -1.85
CA ALA A 446 -18.41 2.88 -0.98
C ALA A 446 -19.77 2.44 -1.52
N GLY A 447 -20.00 2.60 -2.83
CA GLY A 447 -21.26 2.22 -3.47
C GLY A 447 -21.48 0.71 -3.47
N SER A 448 -20.44 -0.09 -3.75
CA SER A 448 -20.51 -1.55 -3.74
C SER A 448 -20.87 -2.08 -2.35
N ARG A 449 -20.30 -1.50 -1.28
CA ARG A 449 -20.68 -1.86 0.10
C ARG A 449 -22.13 -1.49 0.39
N LYS A 450 -22.51 -0.25 0.10
CA LYS A 450 -23.87 0.24 0.34
C LYS A 450 -24.92 -0.63 -0.36
N VAL A 451 -24.70 -1.02 -1.62
CA VAL A 451 -25.66 -1.88 -2.34
C VAL A 451 -25.68 -3.30 -1.78
N PHE A 452 -24.55 -3.86 -1.37
CA PHE A 452 -24.53 -5.17 -0.71
C PHE A 452 -25.25 -5.16 0.64
N ASP A 453 -25.17 -4.07 1.40
CA ASP A 453 -25.81 -3.93 2.70
C ASP A 453 -27.32 -3.67 2.60
N GLU A 454 -27.74 -2.88 1.60
CA GLU A 454 -29.14 -2.43 1.44
C GLU A 454 -29.99 -3.29 0.49
N SER A 455 -29.43 -4.36 -0.07
CA SER A 455 -30.13 -5.19 -1.06
C SER A 455 -29.77 -6.68 -0.99
N ARG A 456 -30.44 -7.49 -1.83
CA ARG A 456 -30.17 -8.93 -1.98
C ARG A 456 -29.02 -9.23 -2.95
N VAL A 457 -28.40 -8.21 -3.53
CA VAL A 457 -27.29 -8.38 -4.47
C VAL A 457 -26.11 -9.06 -3.77
N LYS A 458 -25.55 -10.08 -4.42
CA LYS A 458 -24.37 -10.83 -3.99
C LYS A 458 -23.24 -10.78 -5.01
N LEU A 459 -23.52 -10.36 -6.24
CA LEU A 459 -22.56 -10.27 -7.33
C LEU A 459 -22.71 -8.95 -8.10
N LEU A 460 -21.62 -8.22 -8.25
CA LEU A 460 -21.56 -6.99 -9.03
C LEU A 460 -20.74 -7.22 -10.30
N HIS A 461 -21.28 -6.80 -11.44
CA HIS A 461 -20.63 -6.84 -12.75
C HIS A 461 -20.26 -5.43 -13.19
N ALA A 462 -19.00 -5.22 -13.60
CA ALA A 462 -18.59 -4.01 -14.29
C ALA A 462 -18.09 -4.37 -15.69
N TYR A 463 -18.60 -3.67 -16.70
CA TYR A 463 -18.15 -3.77 -18.08
C TYR A 463 -17.46 -2.48 -18.48
N VAL A 464 -16.16 -2.55 -18.68
CA VAL A 464 -15.33 -1.39 -19.01
C VAL A 464 -14.89 -1.49 -20.46
N LYS A 465 -15.25 -0.52 -21.29
CA LYS A 465 -14.82 -0.46 -22.69
C LYS A 465 -13.30 -0.56 -22.78
N GLU A 466 -12.82 -1.36 -23.74
CA GLU A 466 -11.39 -1.49 -24.00
C GLU A 466 -10.74 -0.12 -24.28
N GLY A 467 -9.54 0.10 -23.72
CA GLY A 467 -8.85 1.39 -23.74
C GLY A 467 -9.17 2.32 -22.55
N ASN A 468 -10.20 2.03 -21.74
CA ASN A 468 -10.48 2.77 -20.51
C ASN A 468 -9.73 2.20 -19.28
N GLU A 469 -8.40 2.19 -19.37
CA GLU A 469 -7.50 1.67 -18.35
C GLU A 469 -7.66 2.36 -16.98
N ALA A 470 -8.08 3.62 -16.98
CA ALA A 470 -8.33 4.37 -15.75
C ALA A 470 -9.49 3.74 -14.95
N SER A 471 -10.59 3.37 -15.62
CA SER A 471 -11.74 2.72 -15.00
C SER A 471 -11.42 1.30 -14.56
N VAL A 472 -10.71 0.51 -15.37
CA VAL A 472 -10.25 -0.84 -14.99
C VAL A 472 -9.45 -0.78 -13.68
N ARG A 473 -8.45 0.10 -13.60
CA ARG A 473 -7.68 0.31 -12.36
C ARG A 473 -8.55 0.75 -11.20
N ALA A 474 -9.56 1.59 -11.44
CA ALA A 474 -10.43 2.06 -10.38
C ALA A 474 -11.22 0.91 -9.73
N PHE A 475 -11.77 0.01 -10.54
CA PHE A 475 -12.49 -1.20 -10.11
C PHE A 475 -11.56 -2.20 -9.42
N VAL A 476 -10.39 -2.50 -9.99
CA VAL A 476 -9.42 -3.44 -9.38
C VAL A 476 -8.95 -2.96 -8.00
N ARG A 477 -8.71 -1.67 -7.85
CA ARG A 477 -8.37 -1.05 -6.55
C ARG A 477 -9.53 -1.11 -5.55
N ALA A 478 -10.78 -1.09 -6.03
CA ALA A 478 -11.98 -1.30 -5.21
C ALA A 478 -12.26 -2.78 -4.92
N GLY A 479 -11.39 -3.71 -5.35
CA GLY A 479 -11.47 -5.13 -5.03
C GLY A 479 -12.10 -6.01 -6.12
N TYR A 480 -12.50 -5.43 -7.26
CA TYR A 480 -13.02 -6.21 -8.37
C TYR A 480 -11.92 -7.06 -9.01
N GLN A 481 -12.28 -8.25 -9.47
CA GLN A 481 -11.39 -9.21 -10.12
C GLN A 481 -11.71 -9.32 -11.60
N HIS A 482 -10.70 -9.61 -12.42
CA HIS A 482 -10.91 -9.90 -13.84
C HIS A 482 -11.67 -11.20 -14.02
N ALA A 483 -12.80 -11.12 -14.74
CA ALA A 483 -13.63 -12.28 -15.10
C ALA A 483 -13.47 -12.69 -16.57
N GLY A 484 -12.99 -11.78 -17.44
CA GLY A 484 -12.71 -12.08 -18.84
C GLY A 484 -12.97 -10.89 -19.76
N LEU A 485 -13.24 -11.19 -21.03
CA LEU A 485 -13.69 -10.24 -22.04
C LEU A 485 -15.19 -10.47 -22.33
N ALA A 486 -15.90 -9.40 -22.67
CA ALA A 486 -17.30 -9.41 -23.04
C ALA A 486 -17.55 -8.50 -24.25
N SER A 487 -18.70 -8.66 -24.91
CA SER A 487 -19.16 -7.75 -25.95
C SER A 487 -20.36 -6.96 -25.44
N VAL A 488 -20.25 -5.63 -25.42
CA VAL A 488 -21.34 -4.72 -25.03
C VAL A 488 -21.61 -3.80 -26.21
N ARG A 489 -22.83 -3.88 -26.77
CA ARG A 489 -23.24 -3.11 -27.96
C ARG A 489 -22.27 -3.26 -29.14
N GLY A 490 -21.79 -4.49 -29.38
CA GLY A 490 -20.86 -4.80 -30.46
C GLY A 490 -19.41 -4.34 -30.24
N GLN A 491 -19.08 -3.80 -29.07
CA GLN A 491 -17.73 -3.37 -28.72
C GLN A 491 -17.12 -4.27 -27.64
N GLN A 492 -15.81 -4.49 -27.72
CA GLN A 492 -15.07 -5.25 -26.71
C GLN A 492 -15.06 -4.50 -25.36
N ALA A 493 -15.24 -5.27 -24.30
CA ALA A 493 -15.28 -4.80 -22.92
C ALA A 493 -14.49 -5.75 -22.01
N ILE A 494 -13.75 -5.19 -21.07
CA ILE A 494 -13.15 -5.92 -19.96
C ILE A 494 -14.24 -6.14 -18.92
N HIS A 495 -14.49 -7.40 -18.59
CA HIS A 495 -15.45 -7.81 -17.58
C HIS A 495 -14.77 -8.01 -16.24
N LEU A 496 -15.25 -7.28 -15.24
CA LEU A 496 -14.79 -7.33 -13.86
C LEU A 496 -15.95 -7.72 -12.94
N VAL A 497 -15.66 -8.46 -11.87
CA VAL A 497 -16.66 -8.89 -10.89
C VAL A 497 -16.23 -8.61 -9.45
N LEU A 498 -17.20 -8.32 -8.59
CA LEU A 498 -17.04 -8.29 -7.14
C LEU A 498 -18.13 -9.12 -6.50
N ARG A 499 -17.74 -10.04 -5.61
CA ARG A 499 -18.67 -10.87 -4.83
C ARG A 499 -18.81 -10.28 -3.43
N LYS A 500 -20.02 -10.35 -2.87
CA LYS A 500 -20.24 -10.03 -1.46
C LYS A 500 -19.43 -11.01 -0.62
N GLU A 501 -18.54 -10.50 0.22
CA GLU A 501 -17.83 -11.33 1.18
C GLU A 501 -18.87 -11.91 2.16
N THR A 502 -18.91 -13.23 2.29
CA THR A 502 -19.68 -13.87 3.36
C THR A 502 -18.98 -13.51 4.67
N PRO A 503 -19.69 -12.97 5.68
CA PRO A 503 -19.10 -12.83 7.01
C PRO A 503 -18.56 -14.20 7.44
N ALA A 504 -17.28 -14.23 7.83
CA ALA A 504 -16.65 -15.42 8.40
C ALA A 504 -17.24 -15.74 9.78
#